data_AF-A0A7W4I576-F1
#
_entry.id   AF-A0A7W4I576-F1
#
_cell.length_a   1.000
_cell.length_b   1.000
_cell.length_c   1.000
_cell.angle_alpha   90.00
_cell.angle_beta   90.00
_cell.angle_gamma   90.00
#
_symmetry.space_group_name_H-M   'P 1'
#
loop_
_entity.id
_entity.type
_entity.pdbx_description
1 polymer ?
#
loop_
_entity_poly.entity_id
_entity_poly.type
_entity_poly.pdbx_seq_one_letter_code
_entity_poly.pdbx_strand_id
1 'polypeptide(L)'
;MSTKPKVQLPTRKIVSENEVVDKNEQVTSFIMEGDKRPETRKKVKPTLFTLTEEEKDFVENTAKRTGATKTNVIRAALKTLAKLDDNDLLMLLGEISLRSPGRWN
;
A
#
# COMPACT_ATOMS: atom_id res chain seq x y z
N MET A 1 34.88 48.73 -5.92
CA MET A 1 34.39 47.90 -7.05
C MET A 1 33.55 46.76 -6.46
N SER A 2 32.24 46.72 -6.70
CA SER A 2 31.32 45.74 -6.10
C SER A 2 30.74 44.85 -7.21
N THR A 3 31.15 43.59 -7.25
CA THR A 3 30.69 42.59 -8.22
C THR A 3 29.45 41.89 -7.67
N LYS A 4 28.26 42.23 -8.20
CA LYS A 4 27.03 41.52 -7.87
C LYS A 4 27.02 40.13 -8.53
N PRO A 5 26.61 39.05 -7.85
CA PRO A 5 26.51 37.73 -8.47
C PRO A 5 25.34 37.70 -9.47
N LYS A 6 25.62 37.27 -10.70
CA LYS A 6 24.62 37.10 -11.75
C LYS A 6 23.94 35.74 -11.57
N VAL A 7 22.76 35.74 -10.96
CA VAL A 7 21.93 34.52 -10.86
C VAL A 7 21.35 34.20 -12.23
N GLN A 8 21.84 33.15 -12.88
CA GLN A 8 21.25 32.62 -14.10
C GLN A 8 20.12 31.66 -13.73
N LEU A 9 18.89 32.09 -13.98
CA LEU A 9 17.72 31.22 -13.94
C LEU A 9 17.77 30.26 -15.15
N PRO A 10 17.37 28.98 -15.00
CA PRO A 10 17.34 28.05 -16.10
C PRO A 10 16.32 28.50 -17.15
N THR A 11 16.80 28.74 -18.37
CA THR A 11 15.94 29.06 -19.51
C THR A 11 15.13 27.81 -19.87
N ARG A 12 13.82 27.86 -19.62
CA ARG A 12 12.85 26.88 -20.10
C ARG A 12 12.93 26.83 -21.63
N LYS A 13 13.30 25.67 -22.20
CA LYS A 13 13.21 25.44 -23.65
C LYS A 13 11.75 25.67 -24.06
N ILE A 14 11.52 26.75 -24.81
CA ILE A 14 10.24 26.97 -25.48
C ILE A 14 10.27 26.02 -26.67
N VAL A 15 9.62 24.86 -26.51
CA VAL A 15 9.22 24.05 -27.66
C VAL A 15 8.13 24.85 -28.35
N SER A 16 8.43 25.33 -29.55
CA SER A 16 7.46 26.00 -30.41
C SER A 16 6.52 24.93 -30.99
N GLU A 17 5.40 24.72 -30.33
CA GLU A 17 4.20 24.18 -30.97
C GLU A 17 3.11 25.24 -30.81
N ASN A 18 2.74 25.82 -31.95
CA ASN A 18 1.60 26.72 -32.08
C ASN A 18 0.33 25.91 -31.82
N GLU A 19 -0.08 25.83 -30.56
CA GLU A 19 -1.48 25.59 -30.21
C GLU A 19 -1.92 26.74 -29.33
N VAL A 20 -2.83 27.56 -29.85
CA VAL A 20 -3.56 28.56 -29.07
C VAL A 20 -4.53 27.76 -28.19
N VAL A 21 -4.00 27.16 -27.13
CA VAL A 21 -4.81 26.55 -26.08
C VAL A 21 -5.43 27.72 -25.32
N ASP A 22 -6.75 27.82 -25.39
CA ASP A 22 -7.50 28.85 -24.70
C ASP A 22 -7.09 28.84 -23.22
N LYS A 23 -6.71 30.00 -22.66
CA LYS A 23 -6.26 30.08 -21.26
C LYS A 23 -7.30 29.49 -20.31
N ASN A 24 -8.57 29.52 -20.70
CA ASN A 24 -9.67 28.91 -19.98
C ASN A 24 -9.59 27.37 -19.96
N GLU A 25 -9.22 26.71 -21.06
CA GLU A 25 -9.05 25.25 -21.12
C GLU A 25 -7.87 24.78 -20.26
N GLN A 26 -6.81 25.59 -20.17
CA GLN A 26 -5.64 25.25 -19.37
C GLN A 26 -5.93 25.35 -17.86
N VAL A 27 -6.73 26.33 -17.45
CA VAL A 27 -7.18 26.52 -16.05
C VAL A 27 -8.19 25.44 -15.65
N THR A 28 -9.16 25.10 -16.50
CA THR A 28 -10.11 24.01 -16.22
C THR A 28 -9.39 22.67 -16.09
N SER A 29 -8.42 22.38 -16.97
CA SER A 29 -7.58 21.17 -16.88
C SER A 29 -6.79 21.12 -15.58
N PHE A 30 -6.19 22.24 -15.14
CA PHE A 30 -5.46 22.31 -13.86
C PHE A 30 -6.36 22.10 -12.64
N ILE A 31 -7.57 22.67 -12.66
CA ILE A 31 -8.57 22.50 -11.60
C ILE A 31 -9.04 21.04 -11.56
N MET A 32 -9.29 20.42 -12.72
CA MET A 32 -9.66 19.01 -12.81
C MET A 32 -8.54 18.07 -12.36
N GLU A 33 -7.28 18.37 -12.69
CA GLU A 33 -6.12 17.60 -12.22
C GLU A 33 -5.90 17.75 -10.71
N GLY A 34 -6.20 18.92 -10.14
CA GLY A 34 -6.16 19.18 -8.70
C GLY A 34 -7.30 18.53 -7.91
N ASP A 35 -8.48 18.37 -8.55
CA ASP A 35 -9.64 17.70 -7.96
C ASP A 35 -9.63 16.16 -8.17
N LYS A 36 -8.66 15.64 -8.94
CA LYS A 36 -8.36 14.20 -8.95
C LYS A 36 -7.86 13.79 -7.56
N ARG A 37 -8.79 13.34 -6.73
CA ARG A 37 -8.48 12.54 -5.54
C ARG A 37 -7.54 11.42 -5.99
N PRO A 38 -6.41 11.17 -5.33
CA PRO A 38 -5.44 10.19 -5.78
C PRO A 38 -6.13 8.86 -6.09
N GLU A 39 -6.13 8.48 -7.37
CA GLU A 39 -6.64 7.20 -7.91
C GLU A 39 -6.02 6.00 -7.18
N THR A 40 -4.89 6.21 -6.53
CA THR A 40 -4.21 5.28 -5.63
C THR A 40 -4.90 5.12 -4.26
N ARG A 41 -6.23 5.25 -4.18
CA ARG A 41 -6.95 4.62 -3.07
C ARG A 41 -6.69 3.12 -3.18
N LYS A 42 -5.77 2.61 -2.35
CA LYS A 42 -5.50 1.17 -2.24
C LYS A 42 -6.84 0.47 -2.09
N LYS A 43 -7.27 -0.23 -3.15
CA LYS A 43 -8.53 -0.98 -3.15
C LYS A 43 -8.39 -2.09 -2.11
N VAL A 44 -8.88 -1.82 -0.90
CA VAL A 44 -8.94 -2.83 0.16
C VAL A 44 -10.02 -3.81 -0.25
N LYS A 45 -9.63 -4.99 -0.71
CA LYS A 45 -10.57 -6.08 -0.95
C LYS A 45 -10.93 -6.69 0.40
N PRO A 46 -12.20 -6.65 0.83
CA PRO A 46 -12.62 -7.41 2.00
C PRO A 46 -12.49 -8.90 1.66
N THR A 47 -11.79 -9.64 2.51
CA THR A 47 -11.62 -11.08 2.38
C THR A 47 -12.26 -11.75 3.59
N LEU A 48 -13.13 -12.72 3.33
CA LEU A 48 -13.71 -13.56 4.37
C LEU A 48 -12.88 -14.84 4.48
N PHE A 49 -12.62 -15.27 5.70
CA PHE A 49 -11.93 -16.51 6.02
C PHE A 49 -12.49 -17.06 7.34
N THR A 50 -12.30 -18.34 7.55
CA THR A 50 -12.67 -19.03 8.78
C THR A 50 -11.42 -19.37 9.57
N LEU A 51 -11.48 -19.24 10.89
CA LEU A 51 -10.46 -19.70 11.82
C LEU A 51 -11.06 -20.78 12.72
N THR A 52 -10.21 -21.65 13.23
CA THR A 52 -10.56 -22.52 14.34
C THR A 52 -10.82 -21.69 15.60
N GLU A 53 -11.51 -22.29 16.58
CA GLU A 53 -11.86 -21.60 17.83
C GLU A 53 -10.59 -21.18 18.61
N GLU A 54 -9.58 -22.05 18.65
CA GLU A 54 -8.28 -21.78 19.28
C GLU A 54 -7.56 -20.56 18.65
N GLU A 55 -7.54 -20.49 17.32
CA GLU A 55 -6.92 -19.37 16.58
C GLU A 55 -7.68 -18.07 16.80
N LYS A 56 -9.01 -18.13 16.88
CA LYS A 56 -9.85 -16.98 17.17
C LYS A 56 -9.53 -16.42 18.56
N ASP A 57 -9.47 -17.27 19.57
CA ASP A 57 -9.13 -16.87 20.94
C ASP A 57 -7.72 -16.26 21.01
N PHE A 58 -6.77 -16.83 20.28
CA PHE A 58 -5.41 -16.28 20.18
C PHE A 58 -5.40 -14.86 19.62
N VAL A 59 -6.12 -14.62 18.52
CA VAL A 59 -6.23 -13.29 17.90
C VAL A 59 -6.93 -12.31 18.85
N GLU A 60 -7.98 -12.74 19.55
CA GLU A 60 -8.71 -11.90 20.51
C GLU A 60 -7.86 -11.51 21.71
N ASN A 61 -7.16 -12.45 22.32
CA ASN A 61 -6.28 -12.19 23.46
C ASN A 61 -5.10 -11.30 23.05
N THR A 62 -4.54 -11.51 21.85
CA THR A 62 -3.46 -10.68 21.33
C THR A 62 -3.94 -9.26 21.03
N ALA A 63 -5.14 -9.10 20.48
CA ALA A 63 -5.75 -7.79 20.27
C ALA A 63 -5.98 -7.05 21.60
N LYS A 64 -6.51 -7.73 22.62
CA LYS A 64 -6.70 -7.17 23.97
C LYS A 64 -5.36 -6.75 24.60
N ARG A 65 -4.33 -7.59 24.48
CA ARG A 65 -2.99 -7.32 25.05
C ARG A 65 -2.27 -6.14 24.40
N THR A 66 -2.38 -6.02 23.08
CA THR A 66 -1.65 -4.99 22.31
C THR A 66 -2.44 -3.70 22.12
N GLY A 67 -3.75 -3.71 22.38
CA GLY A 67 -4.66 -2.61 22.04
C GLY A 67 -4.88 -2.45 20.53
N ALA A 68 -4.34 -3.35 19.70
CA ALA A 68 -4.50 -3.31 18.26
C ALA A 68 -5.81 -3.96 17.82
N THR A 69 -6.38 -3.49 16.70
CA THR A 69 -7.55 -4.14 16.10
C THR A 69 -7.20 -5.56 15.65
N LYS A 70 -8.17 -6.49 15.70
CA LYS A 70 -7.98 -7.87 15.23
C LYS A 70 -7.39 -7.92 13.80
N THR A 71 -7.86 -7.04 12.91
CA THR A 71 -7.33 -6.88 11.56
C THR A 71 -5.85 -6.48 11.52
N ASN A 72 -5.41 -5.61 12.43
CA ASN A 72 -4.01 -5.21 12.51
C ASN A 72 -3.12 -6.34 13.06
N VAL A 73 -3.62 -7.12 14.03
CA VAL A 73 -2.93 -8.31 14.53
C VAL A 73 -2.72 -9.32 13.40
N ILE A 74 -3.77 -9.62 12.63
CA ILE A 74 -3.68 -10.55 11.49
C ILE A 74 -2.75 -9.99 10.41
N ARG A 75 -2.84 -8.68 10.10
CA ARG A 75 -1.92 -8.04 9.14
C ARG A 75 -0.47 -8.11 9.59
N ALA A 76 -0.21 -7.97 10.89
CA ALA A 76 1.13 -8.12 11.44
C ALA A 76 1.64 -9.56 11.26
N ALA A 77 0.82 -10.56 11.58
CA ALA A 77 1.15 -11.97 11.38
C ALA A 77 1.45 -12.32 9.91
N LEU A 78 0.65 -11.79 8.97
CA LEU A 78 0.89 -11.98 7.53
C LEU A 78 2.18 -11.30 7.07
N LYS A 79 2.50 -10.11 7.61
CA LYS A 79 3.74 -9.41 7.29
C LYS A 79 4.97 -10.09 7.87
N THR A 80 4.86 -10.73 9.02
CA THR A 80 5.95 -11.53 9.58
C THR A 80 6.13 -12.80 8.77
N LEU A 81 5.03 -13.46 8.36
CA LEU A 81 5.07 -14.62 7.48
C LEU A 81 5.82 -14.32 6.17
N ALA A 82 5.54 -13.17 5.55
CA ALA A 82 6.22 -12.74 4.33
C ALA A 82 7.70 -12.36 4.49
N LYS A 83 8.22 -12.33 5.73
CA LYS A 83 9.63 -12.02 6.03
C LYS A 83 10.42 -13.24 6.51
N LEU A 84 9.76 -14.38 6.71
CA LEU A 84 10.44 -15.62 7.07
C LEU A 84 11.24 -16.13 5.86
N ASP A 85 12.36 -16.81 6.15
CA ASP A 85 13.14 -17.50 5.14
C ASP A 85 12.36 -18.69 4.58
N ASP A 86 12.63 -19.06 3.33
CA ASP A 86 11.89 -20.11 2.62
C ASP A 86 11.88 -21.45 3.38
N ASN A 87 12.99 -21.78 4.05
CA ASN A 87 13.09 -23.02 4.82
C ASN A 87 12.15 -23.03 6.04
N ASP A 88 12.10 -21.92 6.78
CA ASP A 88 11.23 -21.77 7.95
C ASP A 88 9.76 -21.73 7.52
N LEU A 89 9.47 -21.06 6.39
CA LEU A 89 8.14 -21.03 5.81
C LEU A 89 7.65 -22.44 5.41
N LEU A 90 8.51 -23.22 4.74
CA LEU A 90 8.21 -24.59 4.34
C LEU A 90 7.99 -25.50 5.54
N MET A 91 8.79 -25.35 6.60
CA MET A 91 8.61 -26.09 7.85
C MET A 91 7.26 -25.76 8.49
N LEU A 92 6.91 -24.48 8.60
CA LEU A 92 5.64 -24.04 9.18
C LEU A 92 4.44 -24.57 8.38
N LEU A 93 4.52 -24.51 7.04
CA LEU A 93 3.49 -25.05 6.16
C LEU A 93 3.35 -26.57 6.30
N GLY A 94 4.47 -27.28 6.49
CA GLY A 94 4.49 -28.71 6.77
C GLY A 94 3.74 -29.06 8.06
N GLU A 95 4.01 -28.33 9.15
CA GLU A 95 3.32 -28.53 10.44
C GLU A 95 1.80 -28.28 10.32
N ILE A 96 1.41 -27.22 9.62
CA ILE A 96 -0.01 -26.87 9.40
C ILE A 96 -0.69 -27.94 8.55
N SER A 97 -0.03 -28.43 7.49
CA SER A 97 -0.56 -29.49 6.63
C SER A 97 -0.71 -30.83 7.37
N LEU A 98 0.11 -31.10 8.38
CA LEU A 98 -0.02 -32.30 9.23
C LEU A 98 -1.15 -32.16 10.25
N ARG A 99 -1.39 -30.93 10.76
CA ARG A 99 -2.52 -30.62 11.66
C ARG A 99 -3.87 -30.58 10.96
N SER A 100 -3.91 -30.19 9.70
CA SER A 100 -5.10 -30.21 8.86
C SER A 100 -4.90 -31.22 7.72
N PRO A 101 -5.18 -32.52 7.96
CA PRO A 101 -5.16 -33.48 6.87
C PRO A 101 -6.25 -33.04 5.88
N GLY A 102 -5.82 -32.45 4.77
CA GLY A 102 -6.71 -32.08 3.69
C GLY A 102 -7.54 -33.29 3.31
N ARG A 103 -8.86 -33.15 3.29
CA ARG A 103 -9.70 -34.07 2.53
C ARG A 103 -9.31 -33.89 1.06
N TRP A 104 -8.54 -34.83 0.54
CA TRP A 104 -8.33 -34.97 -0.88
C TRP A 104 -9.66 -35.50 -1.44
N ASN A 105 -10.38 -34.66 -2.17
CA ASN A 105 -11.45 -35.10 -3.06
C ASN A 105 -10.87 -35.30 -4.46
#